data_AF-Q5LN29-F1
#
_entry.id   AF-Q5LN29-F1
#
_cell.length_a   1.000
_cell.length_b   1.000
_cell.length_c   1.000
_cell.angle_alpha   90.00
_cell.angle_beta   90.00
_cell.angle_gamma   90.00
#
_symmetry.space_group_name_H-M   'P 1'
#
loop_
_entity.id
_entity.type
_entity.pdbx_description
1 polymer ?
#
loop_
_entity_poly.entity_id
_entity_poly.type
_entity_poly.pdbx_seq_one_letter_code
_entity_poly.pdbx_strand_id
1 'polypeptide(L)'
;MGLRINDIVPNFEADTDKGRIAFHDWIGDSWAILFSHPKDFTPVCTTEFGAVAQLADEWAKRNTKVIGVSVDGVEDHKKWKGDIESFAGTSAGFPIIADEGLAVSKAFDMLPADAYLPDGRTPADSATVRSVFIISPDKKLQLSMTYPMSVGRNFAEVLRALDGLQRTYQQPLATPANWQTGQDVIVALALDNAAAEEKYGALDIKLPYLRFAKNPG
;
A
#
# COMPACT_ATOMS: atom_id res chain seq x y z
N MET A 1 16.66 -0.54 12.20
CA MET A 1 15.98 -1.83 12.39
C MET A 1 14.76 -1.78 11.49
N GLY A 2 14.62 -2.73 10.57
CA GLY A 2 13.60 -2.67 9.52
C GLY A 2 12.17 -2.80 10.05
N LEU A 3 11.23 -2.17 9.35
CA LEU A 3 9.79 -2.18 9.66
C LEU A 3 9.18 -3.55 9.33
N ARG A 4 8.49 -4.18 10.28
CA ARG A 4 7.88 -5.51 10.13
C ARG A 4 6.37 -5.45 10.13
N ILE A 5 5.72 -6.50 9.62
CA ILE A 5 4.27 -6.66 9.72
C ILE A 5 3.86 -6.61 11.20
N ASN A 6 2.79 -5.85 11.47
CA ASN A 6 2.23 -5.48 12.76
C ASN A 6 2.99 -4.42 13.57
N ASP A 7 4.14 -3.92 13.10
CA ASP A 7 4.76 -2.75 13.71
C ASP A 7 3.91 -1.49 13.45
N ILE A 8 3.83 -0.61 14.44
CA ILE A 8 3.28 0.74 14.24
C ILE A 8 4.25 1.50 13.33
N VAL A 9 3.74 2.02 12.23
CA VAL A 9 4.55 2.78 11.27
C VAL A 9 5.02 4.10 11.88
N PRO A 10 6.17 4.65 11.45
CA PRO A 10 6.68 5.92 11.94
C PRO A 10 5.65 7.05 11.79
N ASN A 11 5.46 7.86 12.84
CA ASN A 11 4.70 9.10 12.74
C ASN A 11 5.66 10.25 12.40
N PHE A 12 5.78 10.56 11.12
CA PHE A 12 6.63 11.64 10.63
C PHE A 12 5.79 12.83 10.17
N GLU A 13 6.44 13.99 10.11
CA GLU A 13 5.93 15.12 9.33
C GLU A 13 6.69 15.21 8.01
N ALA A 14 5.98 15.49 6.92
CA ALA A 14 6.59 15.69 5.61
C ALA A 14 5.82 16.70 4.77
N ASP A 15 6.54 17.38 3.88
CA ASP A 15 5.93 18.22 2.86
C ASP A 15 5.47 17.37 1.68
N THR A 16 4.28 17.68 1.16
CA THR A 16 3.72 17.06 -0.03
C THR A 16 3.36 18.13 -1.06
N ASP A 17 3.08 17.72 -2.29
CA ASP A 17 2.52 18.63 -3.30
C ASP A 17 1.19 19.29 -2.90
N LYS A 18 0.50 18.74 -1.89
CA LYS A 18 -0.76 19.24 -1.33
C LYS A 18 -0.62 19.89 0.05
N GLY A 19 0.60 20.18 0.48
CA GLY A 19 0.91 20.79 1.77
C GLY A 19 1.51 19.82 2.78
N ARG A 20 1.89 20.34 3.95
CA ARG A 20 2.52 19.58 5.02
C ARG A 20 1.52 18.64 5.69
N ILE A 21 1.96 17.43 6.01
CA ILE A 21 1.16 16.43 6.74
C ILE A 21 1.90 15.94 7.98
N ALA A 22 1.15 15.53 9.00
CA ALA A 22 1.58 14.55 10.00
C ALA A 22 0.99 13.19 9.59
N PHE A 23 1.82 12.17 9.44
CA PHE A 23 1.44 10.95 8.72
C PHE A 23 0.29 10.19 9.40
N HIS A 24 0.31 10.06 10.73
CA HIS A 24 -0.78 9.38 11.45
C HIS A 24 -2.10 10.16 11.38
N ASP A 25 -2.05 11.49 11.46
CA ASP A 25 -3.23 12.33 11.31
C ASP A 25 -3.80 12.25 9.90
N TRP A 26 -2.91 12.22 8.89
CA TRP A 26 -3.30 12.04 7.49
C TRP A 26 -3.96 10.67 7.26
N ILE A 27 -3.46 9.59 7.87
CA ILE A 27 -4.13 8.28 7.83
C ILE A 27 -5.52 8.41 8.47
N GLY A 28 -5.62 8.97 9.68
CA GLY A 28 -6.88 9.04 10.43
C GLY A 28 -7.46 7.64 10.68
N ASP A 29 -8.76 7.45 10.47
CA ASP A 29 -9.44 6.17 10.65
C ASP A 29 -9.55 5.33 9.36
N SER A 30 -8.87 5.75 8.29
CA SER A 30 -8.86 5.05 7.01
C SER A 30 -7.73 4.02 6.94
N TRP A 31 -7.86 3.07 6.02
CA TRP A 31 -6.68 2.35 5.54
C TRP A 31 -5.78 3.30 4.75
N ALA A 32 -4.50 3.02 4.70
CA ALA A 32 -3.55 3.79 3.90
C ALA A 32 -2.63 2.90 3.08
N ILE A 33 -2.30 3.37 1.88
CA ILE A 33 -1.28 2.77 1.02
C ILE A 33 -0.22 3.84 0.73
N LEU A 34 0.99 3.59 1.21
CA LEU A 34 2.17 4.37 0.84
C LEU A 34 2.89 3.61 -0.28
N PHE A 35 3.05 4.25 -1.44
CA PHE A 35 3.74 3.65 -2.58
C PHE A 35 4.86 4.55 -3.05
N SER A 36 6.07 4.02 -3.12
CA SER A 36 7.26 4.79 -3.43
C SER A 36 7.75 4.57 -4.85
N HIS A 37 8.50 5.53 -5.37
CA HIS A 37 9.28 5.35 -6.60
C HIS A 37 10.63 6.08 -6.54
N PRO A 38 11.62 5.65 -7.36
CA PRO A 38 12.99 6.14 -7.21
C PRO A 38 13.18 7.60 -7.61
N LYS A 39 12.50 8.05 -8.66
CA LYS A 39 12.67 9.40 -9.24
C LYS A 39 11.52 9.79 -10.15
N ASP A 40 11.08 11.04 -10.08
CA ASP A 40 10.14 11.66 -10.99
C ASP A 40 10.66 11.66 -12.44
N PHE A 41 9.75 11.87 -13.41
CA PHE A 41 10.07 11.89 -14.85
C PHE A 41 10.72 10.60 -15.37
N THR A 42 10.35 9.44 -14.80
CA THR A 42 10.83 8.13 -15.24
C THR A 42 9.68 7.27 -15.80
N PRO A 43 9.93 6.48 -16.86
CA PRO A 43 8.85 5.93 -17.68
C PRO A 43 7.95 4.94 -16.94
N VAL A 44 8.53 4.00 -16.20
CA VAL A 44 7.76 3.00 -15.43
C VAL A 44 6.96 3.67 -14.32
N CYS A 45 7.55 4.65 -13.62
CA CYS A 45 6.89 5.34 -12.52
C CYS A 45 5.68 6.15 -13.02
N THR A 46 5.78 6.77 -14.20
CA THR A 46 4.65 7.50 -14.80
C THR A 46 3.48 6.56 -15.09
N THR A 47 3.75 5.35 -15.59
CA THR A 47 2.66 4.37 -15.84
C THR A 47 2.02 3.89 -14.54
N GLU A 48 2.81 3.70 -13.48
CA GLU A 48 2.32 3.26 -12.18
C GLU A 48 1.47 4.32 -11.47
N PHE A 49 1.93 5.57 -11.44
CA PHE A 49 1.18 6.66 -10.83
C PHE A 49 -0.10 6.97 -11.62
N GLY A 50 -0.07 6.79 -12.94
CA GLY A 50 -1.26 6.81 -13.79
C GLY A 50 -2.26 5.73 -13.41
N ALA A 51 -1.81 4.49 -13.18
CA ALA A 51 -2.68 3.40 -12.74
C ALA A 51 -3.30 3.67 -11.36
N VAL A 52 -2.54 4.22 -10.41
CA VAL A 52 -3.09 4.64 -9.09
C VAL A 52 -4.15 5.71 -9.27
N ALA A 53 -3.93 6.69 -10.14
CA ALA A 53 -4.87 7.77 -10.42
C ALA A 53 -6.18 7.23 -11.04
N GLN A 54 -6.09 6.27 -11.97
CA GLN A 54 -7.25 5.62 -12.59
C GLN A 54 -8.07 4.78 -11.61
N LEU A 55 -7.47 4.32 -10.51
CA LEU A 55 -8.12 3.52 -9.47
C LEU A 55 -8.68 4.36 -8.32
N ALA A 56 -8.77 5.68 -8.46
CA ALA A 56 -9.23 6.60 -7.40
C ALA A 56 -10.55 6.14 -6.73
N ASP A 57 -11.54 5.76 -7.54
CA ASP A 57 -12.85 5.31 -7.04
C ASP A 57 -12.76 3.97 -6.29
N GLU A 58 -11.85 3.08 -6.71
CA GLU A 58 -11.63 1.79 -6.05
C GLU A 58 -10.98 1.94 -4.67
N TRP A 59 -10.10 2.93 -4.49
CA TRP A 59 -9.55 3.29 -3.18
C TRP A 59 -10.62 3.88 -2.26
N ALA A 60 -11.41 4.81 -2.79
CA ALA A 60 -12.49 5.47 -2.05
C ALA A 60 -13.55 4.48 -1.58
N LYS A 61 -13.96 3.55 -2.45
CA LYS A 61 -14.91 2.46 -2.14
C LYS A 61 -14.47 1.59 -0.95
N ARG A 62 -13.16 1.50 -0.71
CA ARG A 62 -12.54 0.72 0.37
C ARG A 62 -12.15 1.57 1.59
N ASN A 63 -12.61 2.83 1.68
CA ASN A 63 -12.15 3.78 2.71
C ASN A 63 -10.62 3.77 2.86
N THR A 64 -9.92 3.84 1.72
CA THR A 64 -8.46 3.74 1.66
C THR A 64 -7.87 5.00 1.04
N LYS A 65 -6.91 5.59 1.73
CA LYS A 65 -6.11 6.72 1.25
C LYS A 65 -4.84 6.19 0.59
N VAL A 66 -4.42 6.81 -0.50
CA VAL A 66 -3.17 6.48 -1.20
C VAL A 66 -2.24 7.70 -1.17
N ILE A 67 -0.94 7.48 -1.01
CA ILE A 67 0.09 8.54 -0.99
C ILE A 67 1.37 8.05 -1.68
N GLY A 68 1.86 8.86 -2.61
CA GLY A 68 3.14 8.64 -3.27
C GLY A 68 4.30 9.12 -2.39
N VAL A 69 5.50 8.59 -2.60
CA VAL A 69 6.74 9.17 -2.09
C VAL A 69 7.87 9.01 -3.10
N SER A 70 8.65 10.07 -3.27
CA SER A 70 9.90 10.00 -4.01
C SER A 70 10.93 10.91 -3.36
N VAL A 71 12.19 10.74 -3.75
CA VAL A 71 13.31 11.53 -3.20
C VAL A 71 13.40 12.93 -3.83
N ASP A 72 12.51 13.27 -4.75
CA ASP A 72 12.44 14.57 -5.43
C ASP A 72 11.66 15.61 -4.61
N GLY A 73 11.73 16.87 -5.04
CA GLY A 73 11.12 18.00 -4.34
C GLY A 73 9.66 18.25 -4.74
N VAL A 74 8.95 19.02 -3.92
CA VAL A 74 7.52 19.34 -4.10
C VAL A 74 7.21 19.94 -5.48
N GLU A 75 8.06 20.83 -5.98
CA GLU A 75 7.82 21.50 -7.27
C GLU A 75 8.00 20.56 -8.46
N ASP A 76 8.84 19.53 -8.35
CA ASP A 76 8.99 18.51 -9.37
C ASP A 76 7.78 17.58 -9.38
N HIS A 77 7.26 17.20 -8.22
CA HIS A 77 6.02 16.42 -8.13
C HIS A 77 4.85 17.12 -8.81
N LYS A 78 4.68 18.43 -8.58
CA LYS A 78 3.60 19.23 -9.21
C LYS A 78 3.70 19.22 -10.73
N LYS A 79 4.91 19.36 -11.27
CA LYS A 79 5.15 19.31 -12.73
C LYS A 79 4.91 17.91 -13.28
N TRP A 80 5.48 16.90 -12.63
CA TRP A 80 5.39 15.51 -13.06
C TRP A 80 3.96 14.96 -13.02
N LYS A 81 3.13 15.44 -12.09
CA LYS A 81 1.69 15.17 -12.12
C LYS A 81 1.02 15.61 -13.42
N GLY A 82 1.46 16.70 -14.04
CA GLY A 82 0.98 17.08 -15.37
C GLY A 82 1.23 16.00 -16.42
N ASP A 83 2.42 15.39 -16.41
CA ASP A 83 2.76 14.28 -17.31
C ASP A 83 1.93 13.02 -17.00
N ILE A 84 1.76 12.70 -15.71
CA ILE A 84 0.92 11.57 -15.27
C ILE A 84 -0.51 11.75 -15.75
N GLU A 85 -1.10 12.92 -15.52
CA GLU A 85 -2.49 13.22 -15.90
C GLU A 85 -2.66 13.21 -17.42
N SER A 86 -1.70 13.79 -18.15
CA SER A 86 -1.69 13.77 -19.61
C SER A 86 -1.59 12.35 -20.18
N PHE A 87 -0.81 11.48 -19.56
CA PHE A 87 -0.65 10.08 -19.97
C PHE A 87 -1.87 9.22 -19.60
N ALA A 88 -2.33 9.34 -18.35
CA ALA A 88 -3.36 8.48 -17.77
C ALA A 88 -4.78 8.91 -18.14
N GLY A 89 -4.97 10.15 -18.60
CA GLY A 89 -6.29 10.71 -18.94
C GLY A 89 -7.20 10.93 -17.73
N THR A 90 -6.64 11.04 -16.53
CA THR A 90 -7.36 11.25 -15.27
C THR A 90 -6.52 12.03 -14.28
N SER A 91 -7.13 12.63 -13.26
CA SER A 91 -6.41 13.45 -12.28
C SER A 91 -5.61 12.63 -11.27
N ALA A 92 -4.36 13.05 -11.00
CA ALA A 92 -3.49 12.51 -9.98
C ALA A 92 -3.80 13.16 -8.61
N GLY A 93 -4.99 12.86 -8.09
CA GLY A 93 -5.57 13.51 -6.91
C GLY A 93 -4.91 13.18 -5.57
N PHE A 94 -4.06 12.15 -5.49
CA PHE A 94 -3.38 11.73 -4.27
C PHE A 94 -2.13 12.59 -3.98
N PRO A 95 -1.74 12.84 -2.72
CA PRO A 95 -0.49 13.55 -2.42
C PRO A 95 0.76 12.74 -2.77
N ILE A 96 1.86 13.43 -3.09
CA ILE A 96 3.21 12.87 -3.23
C ILE A 96 4.12 13.57 -2.21
N ILE A 97 4.74 12.78 -1.34
CA ILE A 97 5.71 13.23 -0.34
C ILE A 97 7.04 13.54 -1.01
N ALA A 98 7.58 14.72 -0.72
CA ALA A 98 8.94 15.10 -1.04
C ALA A 98 9.91 14.62 0.03
N ASP A 99 10.70 13.59 -0.29
CA ASP A 99 11.64 12.94 0.63
C ASP A 99 13.10 13.26 0.26
N GLU A 100 13.40 14.54 -0.01
CA GLU A 100 14.75 15.01 -0.39
C GLU A 100 15.82 14.62 0.65
N GLY A 101 15.45 14.62 1.93
CA GLY A 101 16.31 14.23 3.05
C GLY A 101 16.37 12.72 3.33
N LEU A 102 15.67 11.89 2.54
CA LEU A 102 15.57 10.43 2.69
C LEU A 102 14.95 9.98 4.02
N ALA A 103 14.32 10.87 4.76
CA ALA A 103 13.80 10.58 6.10
C ALA A 103 12.73 9.49 6.04
N VAL A 104 11.78 9.59 5.11
CA VAL A 104 10.70 8.62 4.94
C VAL A 104 11.26 7.32 4.35
N SER A 105 12.14 7.41 3.36
CA SER A 105 12.80 6.25 2.74
C SER A 105 13.57 5.42 3.75
N LYS A 106 14.30 6.06 4.67
CA LYS A 106 15.00 5.38 5.77
C LYS A 106 14.05 4.83 6.82
N ALA A 107 13.03 5.61 7.19
CA ALA A 107 12.06 5.22 8.22
C ALA A 107 11.23 3.98 7.81
N PHE A 108 10.98 3.81 6.51
CA PHE A 108 10.29 2.64 5.94
C PHE A 108 11.25 1.55 5.45
N ASP A 109 12.53 1.63 5.79
CA ASP A 109 13.56 0.64 5.43
C ASP A 109 13.69 0.43 3.91
N MET A 110 13.34 1.45 3.12
CA MET A 110 13.55 1.48 1.66
C MET A 110 15.00 1.79 1.31
N LEU A 111 15.70 2.51 2.21
CA LEU A 111 17.13 2.80 2.13
C LEU A 111 17.80 2.55 3.48
N PRO A 112 19.09 2.15 3.48
CA PRO A 112 19.89 2.07 4.71
C PRO A 112 19.91 3.38 5.50
N ALA A 113 20.06 3.30 6.82
CA ALA A 113 20.04 4.48 7.70
C ALA A 113 21.13 5.52 7.37
N ASP A 114 22.28 5.06 6.90
CA ASP A 114 23.43 5.86 6.47
C ASP A 114 23.39 6.27 4.99
N ALA A 115 22.32 5.93 4.27
CA ALA A 115 22.17 6.30 2.86
C ALA A 115 22.22 7.83 2.67
N TYR A 116 22.85 8.25 1.58
CA TYR A 116 22.85 9.63 1.11
C TYR A 116 22.77 9.60 -0.42
N LEU A 117 22.22 10.67 -1.01
CA LEU A 117 22.19 10.82 -2.46
C LEU A 117 23.31 11.77 -2.90
N PRO A 118 24.12 11.40 -3.91
CA PRO A 118 25.15 12.27 -4.43
C PRO A 118 24.56 13.43 -5.26
N ASP A 119 25.35 14.49 -5.44
CA ASP A 119 25.04 15.52 -6.43
C ASP A 119 24.92 14.88 -7.83
N GLY A 120 23.89 15.28 -8.58
CA GLY A 120 23.63 14.70 -9.90
C GLY A 120 23.05 13.28 -9.86
N ARG A 121 22.45 12.87 -8.73
CA ARG A 121 21.79 11.58 -8.54
C ARG A 121 20.98 11.09 -9.74
N THR A 122 21.11 9.80 -10.00
CA THR A 122 20.39 9.04 -11.00
C THR A 122 19.29 8.21 -10.33
N PRO A 123 18.29 7.69 -11.09
CA PRO A 123 17.32 6.74 -10.54
C PRO A 123 17.95 5.49 -9.91
N ALA A 124 19.17 5.12 -10.33
CA ALA A 124 19.87 3.95 -9.79
C ALA A 124 20.30 4.16 -8.33
N ASP A 125 20.59 5.40 -7.92
CA ASP A 125 21.04 5.74 -6.56
C ASP A 125 19.91 5.60 -5.52
N SER A 126 18.66 5.68 -5.96
CA SER A 126 17.44 5.52 -5.14
C SER A 126 16.61 4.30 -5.55
N ALA A 127 17.20 3.33 -6.26
CA ALA A 127 16.47 2.23 -6.90
C ALA A 127 15.59 1.39 -5.97
N THR A 128 16.00 1.25 -4.70
CA THR A 128 15.27 0.50 -3.67
C THR A 128 14.08 1.26 -3.08
N VAL A 129 13.94 2.55 -3.39
CA VAL A 129 12.74 3.35 -3.13
C VAL A 129 11.67 2.95 -4.15
N ARG A 130 11.22 1.69 -4.05
CA ARG A 130 10.20 1.10 -4.93
C ARG A 130 9.44 0.01 -4.21
N SER A 131 8.66 0.46 -3.25
CA SER A 131 7.90 -0.38 -2.34
C SER A 131 6.45 0.08 -2.26
N VAL A 132 5.59 -0.82 -1.83
CA VAL A 132 4.20 -0.54 -1.46
C VAL A 132 4.02 -1.03 -0.03
N PHE A 133 3.42 -0.20 0.82
CA PHE A 133 3.07 -0.52 2.20
C PHE A 133 1.58 -0.33 2.38
N ILE A 134 0.87 -1.37 2.81
CA ILE A 134 -0.54 -1.29 3.19
C ILE A 134 -0.61 -1.20 4.71
N ILE A 135 -1.28 -0.17 5.21
CA ILE A 135 -1.29 0.25 6.61
C ILE A 135 -2.73 0.26 7.09
N SER A 136 -3.00 -0.39 8.22
CA SER A 136 -4.33 -0.44 8.82
C SER A 136 -4.67 0.85 9.59
N PRO A 137 -5.96 1.08 9.93
CA PRO A 137 -6.39 2.25 10.71
C PRO A 137 -5.70 2.38 12.08
N ASP A 138 -5.29 1.27 12.70
CA ASP A 138 -4.47 1.26 13.93
C ASP A 138 -2.98 1.53 13.68
N LYS A 139 -2.64 2.09 12.52
CA LYS A 139 -1.30 2.56 12.11
C LYS A 139 -0.27 1.44 11.98
N LYS A 140 -0.70 0.19 11.85
CA LYS A 140 0.20 -0.95 11.74
C LYS A 140 0.47 -1.31 10.29
N LEU A 141 1.71 -1.67 9.98
CA LEU A 141 2.04 -2.25 8.69
C LEU A 141 1.36 -3.62 8.56
N GLN A 142 0.55 -3.81 7.52
CA GLN A 142 -0.13 -5.08 7.26
C GLN A 142 0.54 -5.88 6.14
N LEU A 143 1.12 -5.19 5.16
CA LEU A 143 1.78 -5.81 4.02
C LEU A 143 2.80 -4.86 3.41
N SER A 144 3.95 -5.41 3.01
CA SER A 144 4.91 -4.72 2.16
C SER A 144 5.23 -5.52 0.89
N MET A 145 5.43 -4.81 -0.21
CA MET A 145 5.85 -5.36 -1.50
C MET A 145 7.02 -4.52 -2.01
N THR A 146 8.16 -5.14 -2.30
CA THR A 146 9.34 -4.44 -2.86
C THR A 146 9.66 -5.03 -4.23
N TYR A 147 9.78 -4.16 -5.23
CA TYR A 147 10.01 -4.55 -6.62
C TYR A 147 11.26 -3.84 -7.15
N PRO A 148 12.05 -4.47 -8.03
CA PRO A 148 13.14 -3.77 -8.71
C PRO A 148 12.59 -2.72 -9.68
N MET A 149 13.41 -1.74 -10.07
CA MET A 149 13.03 -0.70 -11.02
C MET A 149 12.55 -1.23 -12.38
N SER A 150 13.05 -2.40 -12.78
CA SER A 150 12.77 -3.01 -14.08
C SER A 150 11.38 -3.65 -14.21
N VAL A 151 10.62 -3.79 -13.12
CA VAL A 151 9.36 -4.55 -13.12
C VAL A 151 8.21 -3.69 -12.60
N GLY A 152 7.36 -3.17 -13.48
CA GLY A 152 6.11 -2.49 -13.11
C GLY A 152 5.26 -3.28 -12.10
N ARG A 153 4.72 -2.62 -11.08
CA ARG A 153 3.85 -3.22 -10.07
C ARG A 153 2.47 -3.50 -10.66
N ASN A 154 1.83 -4.55 -10.16
CA ASN A 154 0.46 -4.88 -10.50
C ASN A 154 -0.49 -4.28 -9.47
N PHE A 155 -1.18 -3.18 -9.80
CA PHE A 155 -2.14 -2.56 -8.88
C PHE A 155 -3.44 -3.35 -8.69
N ALA A 156 -3.75 -4.31 -9.57
CA ALA A 156 -4.81 -5.27 -9.30
C ALA A 156 -4.45 -6.19 -8.13
N GLU A 157 -3.17 -6.56 -7.97
CA GLU A 157 -2.72 -7.30 -6.79
C GLU A 157 -2.73 -6.44 -5.53
N VAL A 158 -2.38 -5.15 -5.63
CA VAL A 158 -2.50 -4.21 -4.50
C VAL A 158 -3.96 -4.13 -4.02
N LEU A 159 -4.92 -4.02 -4.94
CA LEU A 159 -6.35 -4.06 -4.62
C LEU A 159 -6.80 -5.39 -4.02
N ARG A 160 -6.40 -6.52 -4.62
CA ARG A 160 -6.74 -7.85 -4.13
C ARG A 160 -6.19 -8.11 -2.72
N ALA A 161 -4.96 -7.66 -2.47
CA ALA A 161 -4.32 -7.75 -1.16
C ALA A 161 -5.03 -6.85 -0.14
N LEU A 162 -5.39 -5.62 -0.51
CA LEU A 162 -6.19 -4.73 0.34
C LEU A 162 -7.54 -5.36 0.70
N ASP A 163 -8.25 -5.94 -0.27
CA ASP A 163 -9.52 -6.65 -0.05
C ASP A 163 -9.34 -7.80 0.95
N GLY A 164 -8.29 -8.61 0.78
CA GLY A 164 -8.00 -9.71 1.71
C GLY A 164 -7.63 -9.24 3.12
N LEU A 165 -6.87 -8.14 3.22
CA LEU A 165 -6.51 -7.54 4.51
C LEU A 165 -7.74 -6.99 5.22
N GLN A 166 -8.58 -6.21 4.53
CA GLN A 166 -9.82 -5.69 5.11
C GLN A 166 -10.78 -6.81 5.52
N ARG A 167 -10.86 -7.88 4.73
CA ARG A 167 -11.70 -9.05 5.02
C ARG A 167 -11.30 -9.79 6.28
N THR A 168 -10.00 -9.85 6.55
CA THR A 168 -9.42 -10.59 7.68
C THR A 168 -9.11 -9.69 8.88
N TYR A 169 -9.19 -8.37 8.71
CA TYR A 169 -8.90 -7.40 9.77
C TYR A 169 -9.84 -7.59 10.96
N GLN A 170 -9.26 -8.00 12.10
CA GLN A 170 -9.98 -8.29 13.34
C GLN A 170 -11.07 -9.36 13.19
N GLN A 171 -10.97 -10.23 12.17
CA GLN A 171 -11.85 -11.37 11.97
C GLN A 171 -11.06 -12.68 12.09
N PRO A 172 -11.63 -13.75 12.67
CA PRO A 172 -11.00 -15.07 12.70
C PRO A 172 -11.14 -15.77 11.34
N LEU A 173 -10.69 -15.11 10.28
CA LEU A 173 -10.76 -15.54 8.89
C LEU A 173 -9.39 -15.38 8.22
N ALA A 174 -9.17 -16.16 7.18
CA ALA A 174 -8.05 -16.04 6.27
C ALA A 174 -8.52 -16.17 4.81
N THR A 175 -7.82 -15.54 3.87
CA THR A 175 -8.07 -15.71 2.44
C THR A 175 -7.15 -16.80 1.87
N PRO A 176 -7.66 -17.79 1.11
CA PRO A 176 -6.83 -18.81 0.47
C PRO A 176 -5.89 -18.23 -0.60
N ALA A 177 -5.00 -19.09 -1.12
CA ALA A 177 -4.15 -18.74 -2.26
C ALA A 177 -4.98 -18.30 -3.47
N ASN A 178 -4.53 -17.24 -4.15
CA ASN A 178 -5.20 -16.65 -5.33
C ASN A 178 -6.63 -16.16 -5.08
N TRP A 179 -7.01 -15.93 -3.83
CA TRP A 179 -8.34 -15.49 -3.47
C TRP A 179 -8.71 -14.16 -4.14
N GLN A 180 -9.93 -14.09 -4.66
CA GLN A 180 -10.57 -12.87 -5.15
C GLN A 180 -11.85 -12.60 -4.38
N THR A 181 -12.25 -11.33 -4.34
CA THR A 181 -13.48 -10.87 -3.68
C THR A 181 -14.70 -11.67 -4.16
N GLY A 182 -15.45 -12.21 -3.19
CA GLY A 182 -16.62 -13.08 -3.44
C GLY A 182 -16.33 -14.58 -3.33
N GLN A 183 -15.07 -15.00 -3.34
CA GLN A 183 -14.71 -16.41 -3.11
C GLN A 183 -14.73 -16.77 -1.62
N ASP A 184 -14.93 -18.05 -1.34
CA ASP A 184 -14.98 -18.61 0.01
C ASP A 184 -13.68 -18.33 0.79
N VAL A 185 -13.82 -18.14 2.10
CA VAL A 185 -12.75 -17.81 3.05
C VAL A 185 -12.45 -18.99 3.97
N ILE A 186 -11.28 -19.01 4.58
CA ILE A 186 -10.86 -20.03 5.54
C ILE A 186 -11.16 -19.56 6.96
N VAL A 187 -11.80 -20.40 7.76
CA VAL A 187 -12.03 -20.14 9.18
C VAL A 187 -10.76 -20.40 9.98
N ALA A 188 -10.30 -19.40 10.75
CA ALA A 188 -9.10 -19.53 11.58
C ALA A 188 -9.24 -20.63 12.63
N LEU A 189 -8.12 -21.27 12.98
CA LEU A 189 -8.09 -22.41 13.93
C LEU A 189 -8.51 -22.03 15.36
N ALA A 190 -8.52 -20.74 15.67
CA ALA A 190 -8.98 -20.23 16.97
C ALA A 190 -10.50 -20.39 17.18
N LEU A 191 -11.27 -20.68 16.14
CA LEU A 191 -12.72 -20.87 16.19
C LEU A 191 -13.05 -22.33 15.92
N ASP A 192 -13.78 -23.00 16.82
CA ASP A 192 -14.27 -24.36 16.58
C ASP A 192 -15.38 -24.38 15.52
N ASN A 193 -15.82 -25.57 15.11
CA ASN A 193 -16.81 -25.70 14.04
C ASN A 193 -18.18 -25.13 14.45
N ALA A 194 -18.61 -25.34 15.70
CA ALA A 194 -19.93 -24.90 16.14
C ALA A 194 -20.02 -23.36 16.16
N ALA A 195 -19.02 -22.69 16.75
CA ALA A 195 -18.94 -21.24 16.79
C ALA A 195 -18.73 -20.62 15.39
N ALA A 196 -18.02 -21.33 14.51
CA ALA A 196 -17.85 -20.91 13.13
C ALA A 196 -19.13 -21.03 12.31
N GLU A 197 -19.89 -22.12 12.48
CA GLU A 197 -21.18 -22.33 11.80
C GLU A 197 -22.25 -21.36 12.29
N GLU A 198 -22.23 -21.02 13.58
CA GLU A 198 -23.09 -19.98 14.14
C GLU A 198 -22.83 -18.61 13.48
N LYS A 199 -21.56 -18.27 13.23
CA LYS A 199 -21.18 -16.97 12.69
C LYS A 199 -21.24 -16.89 11.16
N TYR A 200 -20.89 -17.97 10.46
CA TYR A 200 -20.66 -17.97 9.02
C TYR A 200 -21.52 -18.96 8.23
N GLY A 201 -22.39 -19.71 8.91
CA GLY A 201 -23.20 -20.76 8.30
C GLY A 201 -22.43 -22.04 8.03
N ALA A 202 -23.06 -22.98 7.32
CA ALA A 202 -22.51 -24.30 7.05
C ALA A 202 -21.10 -24.24 6.43
N LEU A 203 -20.17 -24.98 7.02
CA LEU A 203 -18.78 -25.03 6.56
C LEU A 203 -18.56 -26.11 5.50
N ASP A 204 -17.74 -25.81 4.51
CA ASP A 204 -17.16 -26.82 3.61
C ASP A 204 -15.81 -27.27 4.17
N ILE A 205 -15.87 -28.35 4.96
CA ILE A 205 -14.70 -28.92 5.66
C ILE A 205 -13.99 -29.90 4.73
N LYS A 206 -12.82 -29.50 4.23
CA LYS A 206 -11.95 -30.37 3.42
C LYS A 206 -11.02 -31.21 4.29
N LEU A 207 -10.49 -30.61 5.35
CA LEU A 207 -9.62 -31.24 6.35
C LEU A 207 -9.94 -30.64 7.72
N PRO A 208 -9.53 -31.28 8.85
CA PRO A 208 -9.79 -30.74 10.19
C PRO A 208 -9.34 -29.29 10.40
N TYR A 209 -8.29 -28.87 9.70
CA TYR A 209 -7.74 -27.50 9.74
C TYR A 209 -8.09 -26.66 8.49
N LEU A 210 -8.65 -27.26 7.44
CA LEU A 210 -8.98 -26.60 6.17
C LEU A 210 -10.49 -26.55 6.02
N ARG A 211 -11.07 -25.50 6.59
CA ARG A 211 -12.52 -25.30 6.71
C ARG A 211 -12.89 -24.02 5.99
N PHE A 212 -13.67 -24.15 4.93
CA PHE A 212 -14.15 -23.01 4.16
C PHE A 212 -15.51 -22.55 4.67
N ALA A 213 -15.71 -21.24 4.69
CA ALA A 213 -17.01 -20.60 4.89
C ALA A 213 -17.33 -19.71 3.68
N LYS A 214 -18.63 -19.55 3.39
CA LYS A 214 -19.06 -18.56 2.40
C LYS A 214 -18.61 -17.17 2.83
N ASN A 215 -18.07 -16.39 1.89
CA ASN A 215 -17.64 -15.03 2.20
C ASN A 215 -18.83 -14.22 2.73
N PRO A 216 -18.81 -13.78 3.99
CA PRO A 216 -19.89 -12.97 4.54
C PRO A 216 -19.96 -11.63 3.79
N GLY A 217 -21.16 -11.20 3.42
CA GLY A 217 -21.38 -9.89 2.80
C GLY A 217 -20.92 -8.73 3.67
#